data_AF-A0A2N6DU18-F1
#
_entry.id   AF-A0A2N6DU18-F1
#
_cell.length_a   1.000
_cell.length_b   1.000
_cell.length_c   1.000
_cell.angle_alpha   90.00
_cell.angle_beta   90.00
_cell.angle_gamma   90.00
#
_symmetry.space_group_name_H-M   'P 1'
#
loop_
_entity.id
_entity.type
_entity.pdbx_description
1 polymer ?
#
loop_
_entity_poly.entity_id
_entity_poly.type
_entity_poly.pdbx_seq_one_letter_code
_entity_poly.pdbx_strand_id
1 'polypeptide(L)'
;MTTFSQIIGHERQKDVLQRVLASGRLAHAYLFTGPDGIGKQLMAFALARAVVCDEQRGCGDCPACRKLDHRNHPDFHRLEPDGSSIKIEQVRALQRELHLKPLESPRKICLIDQAELMTPAAANALLKTLEEPRGDSLIVLLSSQPNRLLETIRSRCQLLPFSHHPRSRIKQELERQLGIESAQAHVLAALSAGSFKKAFGSDRELYLEQRPALLKTLTGLSTGSILPILDFAEQLAADKAALPDILEIFQAFYRDTLLQLHGRDSEEFVNLDLLEKIRRVANRETIGSLLDKLAALTEARRHLDRNVNRQLAMEVLLLHLAA
;
A
#
# COMPACT_ATOMS: atom_id res chain seq x y z
N MET A 1 4.07 6.19 -18.81
CA MET A 1 3.07 5.91 -17.75
C MET A 1 1.91 5.10 -18.32
N THR A 2 0.96 4.69 -17.48
CA THR A 2 0.03 3.56 -17.68
C THR A 2 -1.33 3.98 -18.27
N THR A 3 -1.85 3.28 -19.28
CA THR A 3 -3.26 3.38 -19.74
C THR A 3 -4.20 2.71 -18.74
N PHE A 4 -5.52 2.97 -18.82
CA PHE A 4 -6.51 2.14 -18.13
C PHE A 4 -6.37 0.64 -18.46
N SER A 5 -6.06 0.29 -19.72
CA SER A 5 -5.88 -1.10 -20.16
C SER A 5 -4.65 -1.80 -19.58
N GLN A 6 -3.61 -1.04 -19.24
CA GLN A 6 -2.38 -1.56 -18.64
C GLN A 6 -2.48 -1.71 -17.12
N ILE A 7 -3.50 -1.13 -16.47
CA ILE A 7 -3.72 -1.30 -15.04
C ILE A 7 -4.30 -2.68 -14.79
N ILE A 8 -3.73 -3.40 -13.84
CA ILE A 8 -4.13 -4.77 -13.53
C ILE A 8 -5.26 -4.74 -12.49
N GLY A 9 -6.37 -5.42 -12.79
CA GLY A 9 -7.56 -5.46 -11.94
C GLY A 9 -8.31 -4.12 -11.88
N HIS A 10 -9.14 -3.96 -10.84
CA HIS A 10 -10.01 -2.78 -10.65
C HIS A 10 -10.98 -2.50 -11.81
N GLU A 11 -11.53 -3.56 -12.43
CA GLU A 11 -12.42 -3.44 -13.59
C GLU A 11 -13.63 -2.54 -13.31
N ARG A 12 -14.24 -2.65 -12.13
CA ARG A 12 -15.35 -1.77 -11.74
C ARG A 12 -14.95 -0.29 -11.73
N GLN A 13 -13.76 0.03 -11.22
CA GLN A 13 -13.26 1.40 -11.13
C GLN A 13 -12.91 1.93 -12.52
N LYS A 14 -12.29 1.11 -13.38
CA LYS A 14 -12.05 1.44 -14.79
C LYS A 14 -13.36 1.74 -15.51
N ASP A 15 -14.35 0.86 -15.41
CA ASP A 15 -15.65 1.01 -16.03
C ASP A 15 -16.35 2.31 -15.61
N VAL A 16 -16.35 2.61 -14.31
CA VAL A 16 -16.94 3.84 -13.77
C VAL A 16 -16.26 5.07 -14.37
N LEU A 17 -14.93 5.12 -14.34
CA LEU A 17 -14.19 6.28 -14.84
C LEU A 17 -14.31 6.43 -16.36
N GLN A 18 -14.26 5.34 -17.11
CA GLN A 18 -14.42 5.34 -18.58
C GLN A 18 -15.82 5.81 -19.00
N ARG A 19 -16.89 5.37 -18.31
CA ARG A 19 -18.25 5.84 -18.58
C ARG A 19 -18.43 7.33 -18.27
N VAL A 20 -17.83 7.80 -17.18
CA VAL A 20 -17.91 9.21 -16.81
C VAL A 20 -17.13 10.10 -17.79
N LEU A 21 -15.96 9.65 -18.24
CA LEU A 21 -15.20 10.30 -19.32
C LEU A 21 -16.02 10.37 -20.61
N ALA A 22 -16.57 9.24 -21.06
CA ALA A 22 -17.35 9.17 -22.31
C ALA A 22 -18.64 10.02 -22.27
N SER A 23 -19.23 10.23 -21.10
CA SER A 23 -20.43 11.06 -20.93
C SER A 23 -20.13 12.53 -20.64
N GLY A 24 -18.86 12.91 -20.44
CA GLY A 24 -18.45 14.27 -20.08
C GLY A 24 -18.90 14.73 -18.68
N ARG A 25 -19.35 13.80 -17.81
CA ARG A 25 -19.94 14.11 -16.48
C ARG A 25 -18.94 13.94 -15.33
N LEU A 26 -17.68 14.32 -15.55
CA LEU A 26 -16.65 14.24 -14.52
C LEU A 26 -17.02 15.10 -13.32
N ALA A 27 -17.01 14.48 -12.13
CA ALA A 27 -17.11 15.22 -10.88
C ALA A 27 -15.89 16.14 -10.73
N HIS A 28 -16.06 17.25 -10.02
CA HIS A 28 -14.96 18.17 -9.73
C HIS A 28 -13.94 17.56 -8.76
N ALA A 29 -14.35 16.59 -7.93
CA ALA A 29 -13.49 15.93 -6.96
C ALA A 29 -13.77 14.42 -6.82
N TYR A 30 -12.70 13.62 -6.78
CA TYR A 30 -12.72 12.20 -6.49
C TYR A 30 -11.81 11.88 -5.30
N LEU A 31 -12.24 10.95 -4.45
CA LEU A 31 -11.41 10.40 -3.38
C LEU A 31 -11.22 8.89 -3.62
N PHE A 32 -10.02 8.51 -4.03
CA PHE A 32 -9.61 7.14 -4.26
C PHE A 32 -9.12 6.57 -2.93
N THR A 33 -9.91 5.66 -2.37
CA THR A 33 -9.62 5.06 -1.05
C THR A 33 -9.18 3.62 -1.21
N GLY A 34 -8.31 3.14 -0.33
CA GLY A 34 -7.95 1.73 -0.27
C GLY A 34 -6.49 1.54 0.14
N PRO A 35 -6.04 0.31 0.38
CA PRO A 35 -4.68 0.01 0.81
C PRO A 35 -3.57 0.56 -0.10
N ASP A 36 -2.34 0.64 0.41
CA ASP A 36 -1.21 1.10 -0.38
C ASP A 36 -0.67 0.04 -1.35
N GLY A 37 -0.13 0.53 -2.47
CA GLY A 37 0.47 -0.30 -3.50
C GLY A 37 -0.49 -1.15 -4.34
N ILE A 38 -1.80 -0.96 -4.19
CA ILE A 38 -2.83 -1.63 -5.01
C ILE A 38 -3.07 -0.98 -6.39
N GLY A 39 -2.44 0.16 -6.68
CA GLY A 39 -2.54 0.85 -7.97
C GLY A 39 -3.43 2.11 -8.01
N LYS A 40 -3.84 2.68 -6.86
CA LYS A 40 -4.65 3.93 -6.80
C LYS A 40 -4.02 5.07 -7.61
N GLN A 41 -2.71 5.28 -7.43
CA GLN A 41 -1.95 6.30 -8.13
C GLN A 41 -1.89 6.03 -9.64
N LEU A 42 -1.67 4.78 -10.07
CA LEU A 42 -1.70 4.41 -11.48
C LEU A 42 -3.05 4.74 -12.12
N MET A 43 -4.16 4.45 -11.41
CA MET A 43 -5.51 4.81 -11.85
C MET A 43 -5.70 6.33 -11.98
N ALA A 44 -5.20 7.11 -11.03
CA ALA A 44 -5.29 8.56 -11.07
C ALA A 44 -4.49 9.16 -12.23
N PHE A 45 -3.30 8.61 -12.53
CA PHE A 45 -2.53 9.00 -13.71
C PHE A 45 -3.22 8.60 -15.01
N ALA A 46 -3.81 7.41 -15.09
CA ALA A 46 -4.59 7.00 -16.27
C ALA A 46 -5.81 7.92 -16.51
N LEU A 47 -6.51 8.31 -15.44
CA LEU A 47 -7.60 9.30 -15.51
C LEU A 47 -7.08 10.66 -15.98
N ALA A 48 -6.02 11.19 -15.35
CA ALA A 48 -5.43 12.47 -15.73
C ALA A 48 -5.00 12.47 -17.20
N ARG A 49 -4.41 11.35 -17.65
CA ARG A 49 -3.99 11.18 -19.03
C ARG A 49 -5.16 11.13 -20.00
N ALA A 50 -6.27 10.49 -19.63
CA ALA A 50 -7.48 10.52 -20.44
C ALA A 50 -8.07 11.93 -20.56
N VAL A 51 -8.00 12.74 -19.50
CA VAL A 51 -8.52 14.12 -19.49
C VAL A 51 -7.69 15.08 -20.36
N VAL A 52 -6.35 14.98 -20.34
CA VAL A 52 -5.50 15.85 -21.18
C VAL A 52 -5.35 15.35 -22.61
N CYS A 53 -5.79 14.13 -22.91
CA CYS A 53 -5.64 13.55 -24.24
C CYS A 53 -6.70 14.09 -25.20
N ASP A 54 -6.27 14.51 -26.38
CA ASP A 54 -7.15 15.01 -27.44
C ASP A 54 -8.24 14.00 -27.84
N GLU A 55 -7.88 12.71 -27.83
CA GLU A 55 -8.79 11.60 -28.16
C GLU A 55 -9.57 11.08 -26.93
N GLN A 56 -9.42 11.72 -25.76
CA GLN A 56 -10.11 11.41 -24.50
C GLN A 56 -9.99 9.96 -23.99
N ARG A 57 -9.02 9.21 -24.51
CA ARG A 57 -8.74 7.81 -24.14
C ARG A 57 -7.38 7.62 -23.45
N GLY A 58 -6.55 8.67 -23.42
CA GLY A 58 -5.20 8.62 -22.88
C GLY A 58 -4.29 7.74 -23.74
N CYS A 59 -4.15 8.08 -25.02
CA CYS A 59 -3.45 7.26 -26.02
C CYS A 59 -1.99 6.95 -25.68
N GLY A 60 -1.31 7.83 -24.94
CA GLY A 60 0.10 7.66 -24.53
C GLY A 60 1.10 8.28 -25.49
N ASP A 61 0.72 8.51 -26.75
CA ASP A 61 1.64 8.97 -27.79
C ASP A 61 1.49 10.45 -28.17
N CYS A 62 0.36 11.09 -27.85
CA CYS A 62 0.15 12.50 -28.18
C CYS A 62 1.01 13.43 -27.32
N PRO A 63 1.27 14.69 -27.76
CA PRO A 63 2.10 15.64 -27.02
C PRO A 63 1.64 15.87 -25.58
N ALA A 64 0.32 15.99 -25.34
CA ALA A 64 -0.23 16.16 -24.00
C ALA A 64 0.02 14.94 -23.10
N CYS A 65 -0.18 13.72 -23.63
CA CYS A 65 0.14 12.49 -22.91
C CYS A 65 1.63 12.40 -22.56
N ARG A 66 2.53 12.70 -23.51
CA ARG A 66 3.98 12.69 -23.27
C ARG A 66 4.41 13.73 -22.24
N LYS A 67 3.86 14.95 -22.30
CA LYS A 67 4.11 15.99 -21.29
C LYS A 67 3.69 15.53 -19.90
N LEU A 68 2.53 14.88 -19.77
CA LEU A 68 2.05 14.35 -18.49
C LEU A 68 2.96 13.22 -17.99
N ASP A 69 3.35 12.30 -18.87
CA ASP A 69 4.25 11.19 -18.56
C ASP A 69 5.62 11.68 -18.03
N HIS A 70 6.11 12.81 -18.56
CA HIS A 70 7.33 13.50 -18.09
C HIS A 70 7.10 14.51 -16.96
N ARG A 71 5.87 14.60 -16.41
CA ARG A 71 5.47 15.54 -15.34
C ARG A 71 5.66 17.03 -15.70
N ASN A 72 5.60 17.36 -16.99
CA ASN A 72 5.79 18.70 -17.54
C ASN A 72 4.50 19.28 -18.14
N HIS A 73 3.34 18.67 -17.90
CA HIS A 73 2.08 19.19 -18.40
C HIS A 73 1.64 20.41 -17.56
N PRO A 74 1.43 21.59 -18.18
CA PRO A 74 1.21 22.84 -17.43
C PRO A 74 -0.07 22.84 -16.58
N ASP A 75 -1.06 22.06 -16.99
CA ASP A 75 -2.34 21.91 -16.27
C ASP A 75 -2.41 20.70 -15.34
N PHE A 76 -1.32 19.95 -15.17
CA PHE A 76 -1.26 18.83 -14.23
C PHE A 76 -0.40 19.20 -13.02
N HIS A 77 -1.01 19.21 -11.85
CA HIS A 77 -0.34 19.52 -10.60
C HIS A 77 -0.40 18.31 -9.67
N ARG A 78 0.76 17.90 -9.14
CA ARG A 78 0.85 16.85 -8.14
C ARG A 78 1.31 17.43 -6.82
N LEU A 79 0.57 17.13 -5.75
CA LEU A 79 0.91 17.49 -4.39
C LEU A 79 1.27 16.21 -3.64
N GLU A 80 2.49 16.17 -3.12
CA GLU A 80 3.01 15.09 -2.28
C GLU A 80 3.38 15.65 -0.89
N PRO A 81 3.38 14.83 0.17
CA PRO A 81 3.85 15.23 1.49
C PRO A 81 5.28 15.77 1.47
N ASP A 82 5.53 16.85 2.22
CA ASP A 82 6.86 17.35 2.54
C ASP A 82 7.29 16.76 3.89
N GLY A 83 8.17 15.76 3.84
CA GLY A 83 8.49 14.93 5.00
C GLY A 83 7.30 14.07 5.42
N SER A 84 6.78 14.30 6.62
CA SER A 84 5.69 13.50 7.21
C SER A 84 4.30 14.11 7.06
N SER A 85 4.17 15.28 6.41
CA SER A 85 2.89 16.00 6.34
C SER A 85 2.72 16.84 5.07
N ILE A 86 1.48 17.13 4.73
CA ILE A 86 1.12 18.15 3.73
C ILE A 86 0.77 19.45 4.45
N LYS A 87 1.57 20.48 4.19
CA LYS A 87 1.46 21.79 4.84
C LYS A 87 0.49 22.72 4.12
N ILE A 88 -0.03 23.71 4.83
CA ILE A 88 -1.02 24.66 4.29
C ILE A 88 -0.46 25.47 3.10
N GLU A 89 0.83 25.79 3.11
CA GLU A 89 1.52 26.52 2.05
C GLU A 89 1.49 25.76 0.72
N GLN A 90 1.68 24.43 0.75
CA GLN A 90 1.59 23.57 -0.43
C GLN A 90 0.17 23.61 -1.03
N VAL A 91 -0.86 23.49 -0.18
CA VAL A 91 -2.26 23.57 -0.62
C VAL A 91 -2.59 24.96 -1.18
N ARG A 92 -2.13 26.05 -0.54
CA ARG A 92 -2.35 27.41 -1.05
C ARG A 92 -1.62 27.69 -2.37
N ALA A 93 -0.41 27.16 -2.54
CA ALA A 93 0.30 27.26 -3.82
C ALA A 93 -0.47 26.55 -4.94
N LEU A 94 -0.92 25.32 -4.67
CA LEU A 94 -1.77 24.57 -5.58
C LEU A 94 -3.09 25.30 -5.90
N GLN A 95 -3.76 25.87 -4.90
CA GLN A 95 -4.99 26.63 -5.10
C GLN A 95 -4.77 27.80 -6.04
N ARG A 96 -3.68 28.57 -5.88
CA ARG A 96 -3.37 29.69 -6.79
C ARG A 96 -3.26 29.23 -8.24
N GLU A 97 -2.61 28.10 -8.48
CA GLU A 97 -2.53 27.50 -9.82
C GLU A 97 -3.91 27.09 -10.36
N LEU A 98 -4.75 26.48 -9.53
CA LEU A 98 -6.10 26.05 -9.92
C LEU A 98 -7.06 27.21 -10.23
N HIS A 99 -6.79 28.42 -9.74
CA HIS A 99 -7.59 29.61 -10.07
C HIS A 99 -7.30 30.16 -11.48
N LEU A 100 -6.17 29.78 -12.08
CA LEU A 100 -5.83 30.18 -13.44
C LEU A 100 -6.58 29.32 -14.46
N LYS A 101 -6.86 29.88 -15.64
CA LYS A 101 -7.46 29.11 -16.73
C LYS A 101 -6.52 27.98 -17.18
N PRO A 102 -7.05 26.81 -17.59
CA PRO A 102 -6.25 25.78 -18.25
C PRO A 102 -5.55 26.33 -19.49
N LEU A 103 -4.31 25.90 -19.75
CA LEU A 103 -3.49 26.37 -20.87
C LEU A 103 -3.61 25.44 -22.09
N GLU A 104 -3.55 24.13 -21.90
CA GLU A 104 -3.48 23.13 -22.97
C GLU A 104 -4.57 22.05 -22.87
N SER A 105 -5.24 21.92 -21.72
CA SER A 105 -6.24 20.89 -21.45
C SER A 105 -7.63 21.48 -21.20
N PRO A 106 -8.72 20.69 -21.31
CA PRO A 106 -10.06 21.18 -21.02
C PRO A 106 -10.24 21.60 -19.55
N ARG A 107 -9.48 21.00 -18.62
CA ARG A 107 -9.57 21.25 -17.17
C ARG A 107 -8.20 21.08 -16.51
N LYS A 108 -7.89 21.88 -15.49
CA LYS A 108 -6.73 21.66 -14.63
C LYS A 108 -6.92 20.42 -13.77
N ILE A 109 -5.89 19.60 -13.64
CA ILE A 109 -5.95 18.36 -12.87
C ILE A 109 -5.01 18.48 -11.69
N CYS A 110 -5.52 18.22 -10.50
CA CYS A 110 -4.75 18.12 -9.28
C CYS A 110 -4.78 16.70 -8.73
N LEU A 111 -3.61 16.11 -8.51
CA LEU A 111 -3.44 14.86 -7.79
C LEU A 111 -2.84 15.14 -6.40
N ILE A 112 -3.59 14.86 -5.34
CA ILE A 112 -3.11 14.94 -3.95
C ILE A 112 -2.83 13.53 -3.47
N ASP A 113 -1.54 13.21 -3.29
CA ASP A 113 -1.09 11.91 -2.81
C ASP A 113 -1.09 11.87 -1.27
N GLN A 114 -1.42 10.73 -0.67
CA GLN A 114 -1.50 10.55 0.78
C GLN A 114 -2.26 11.68 1.50
N ALA A 115 -3.48 11.96 1.06
CA ALA A 115 -4.29 13.08 1.53
C ALA A 115 -4.52 13.09 3.06
N GLU A 116 -4.50 11.92 3.71
CA GLU A 116 -4.58 11.75 5.16
C GLU A 116 -3.42 12.42 5.93
N LEU A 117 -2.32 12.74 5.26
CA LEU A 117 -1.17 13.43 5.86
C LEU A 117 -1.30 14.95 5.83
N MET A 118 -2.43 15.49 5.35
CA MET A 118 -2.73 16.92 5.48
C MET A 118 -2.79 17.34 6.94
N THR A 119 -2.05 18.40 7.26
CA THR A 119 -2.27 19.12 8.52
C THR A 119 -3.72 19.62 8.59
N PRO A 120 -4.30 19.78 9.80
CA PRO A 120 -5.66 20.31 9.91
C PRO A 120 -5.85 21.65 9.20
N ALA A 121 -4.82 22.51 9.20
CA ALA A 121 -4.83 23.78 8.48
C ALA A 121 -4.87 23.59 6.95
N ALA A 122 -4.11 22.64 6.40
CA ALA A 122 -4.11 22.30 4.98
C ALA A 122 -5.46 21.71 4.53
N ALA A 123 -6.03 20.78 5.32
CA ALA A 123 -7.32 20.17 5.05
C ALA A 123 -8.46 21.21 5.00
N ASN A 124 -8.49 22.14 5.97
CA ASN A 124 -9.48 23.22 5.99
C ASN A 124 -9.28 24.24 4.85
N ALA A 125 -8.03 24.49 4.43
CA ALA A 125 -7.78 25.33 3.27
C ALA A 125 -8.38 24.68 2.00
N LEU A 126 -8.19 23.37 1.81
CA LEU A 126 -8.70 22.62 0.66
C LEU A 126 -10.24 22.62 0.59
N LEU A 127 -10.93 22.57 1.75
CA LEU A 127 -12.40 22.59 1.80
C LEU A 127 -13.01 23.75 1.00
N LYS A 128 -12.40 24.94 1.05
CA LYS A 128 -12.87 26.11 0.30
C LYS A 128 -12.92 25.85 -1.21
N THR A 129 -11.96 25.10 -1.73
CA THR A 129 -11.90 24.74 -3.16
C THR A 129 -12.86 23.60 -3.51
N LEU A 130 -13.13 22.69 -2.57
CA LEU A 130 -14.11 21.61 -2.77
C LEU A 130 -15.56 22.13 -2.68
N GLU A 131 -15.80 23.17 -1.88
CA GLU A 131 -17.12 23.80 -1.72
C GLU A 131 -17.48 24.69 -2.91
N GLU A 132 -16.54 25.52 -3.34
CA GLU A 132 -16.69 26.43 -4.46
C GLU A 132 -15.60 26.13 -5.50
N PRO A 133 -15.76 25.06 -6.32
CA PRO A 133 -14.81 24.76 -7.38
C PRO A 133 -14.84 25.90 -8.41
N ARG A 134 -13.86 26.80 -8.33
CA ARG A 134 -13.68 27.90 -9.29
C ARG A 134 -12.95 27.38 -10.52
N GLY A 135 -13.56 27.59 -11.69
CA GLY A 135 -13.00 27.17 -12.97
C GLY A 135 -13.17 25.68 -13.27
N ASP A 136 -12.60 25.24 -14.38
CA ASP A 136 -12.60 23.85 -14.81
C ASP A 136 -11.44 23.11 -14.18
N SER A 137 -11.65 22.56 -12.97
CA SER A 137 -10.66 21.74 -12.28
C SER A 137 -11.19 20.37 -11.87
N LEU A 138 -10.28 19.38 -11.86
CA LEU A 138 -10.48 18.02 -11.40
C LEU A 138 -9.49 17.74 -10.27
N ILE A 139 -9.99 17.50 -9.07
CA ILE A 139 -9.17 17.14 -7.90
C ILE A 139 -9.30 15.64 -7.64
N VAL A 140 -8.18 14.94 -7.57
CA VAL A 140 -8.11 13.52 -7.23
C VAL A 140 -7.29 13.36 -5.96
N LEU A 141 -7.94 12.95 -4.88
CA LEU A 141 -7.30 12.66 -3.61
C LEU A 141 -7.03 11.15 -3.53
N LEU A 142 -5.81 10.77 -3.14
CA LEU A 142 -5.46 9.39 -2.84
C LEU A 142 -5.35 9.23 -1.33
N SER A 143 -5.97 8.18 -0.78
CA SER A 143 -5.83 7.89 0.65
C SER A 143 -5.79 6.40 0.98
N SER A 144 -4.86 6.03 1.86
CA SER A 144 -4.79 4.70 2.47
C SER A 144 -5.67 4.58 3.72
N GLN A 145 -5.87 5.71 4.39
CA GLN A 145 -6.56 5.83 5.67
C GLN A 145 -7.66 6.91 5.59
N PRO A 146 -8.75 6.66 4.86
CA PRO A 146 -9.79 7.66 4.64
C PRO A 146 -10.47 8.14 5.94
N ASN A 147 -10.40 7.35 7.02
CA ASN A 147 -10.94 7.73 8.33
C ASN A 147 -10.11 8.81 9.05
N ARG A 148 -8.87 9.07 8.62
CA ARG A 148 -8.06 10.21 9.12
C ARG A 148 -8.37 11.52 8.41
N LEU A 149 -9.06 11.47 7.27
CA LEU A 149 -9.54 12.67 6.58
C LEU A 149 -10.77 13.24 7.27
N LEU A 150 -10.92 14.57 7.20
CA LEU A 150 -12.12 15.25 7.67
C LEU A 150 -13.35 14.73 6.91
N GLU A 151 -14.43 14.46 7.64
CA GLU A 151 -15.70 14.03 7.06
C GLU A 151 -16.23 15.04 6.02
N THR A 152 -15.99 16.33 6.25
CA THR A 152 -16.35 17.43 5.35
C THR A 152 -15.64 17.38 4.00
N ILE A 153 -14.45 16.78 3.91
CA ILE A 153 -13.75 16.52 2.64
C ILE A 153 -14.38 15.31 1.97
N ARG A 154 -14.59 14.23 2.73
CA ARG A 154 -15.15 12.97 2.22
C ARG A 154 -16.53 13.16 1.61
N SER A 155 -17.38 13.97 2.23
CA SER A 155 -18.75 14.23 1.76
C SER A 155 -18.82 15.03 0.46
N ARG A 156 -17.75 15.75 0.10
CA ARG A 156 -17.66 16.57 -1.12
C ARG A 156 -16.93 15.91 -2.28
N CYS A 157 -16.40 14.70 -2.05
CA CYS A 157 -15.69 13.94 -3.06
C CYS A 157 -16.53 12.75 -3.52
N GLN A 158 -16.49 12.44 -4.81
CA GLN A 158 -16.98 11.15 -5.29
C GLN A 158 -16.05 10.03 -4.79
N LEU A 159 -16.54 9.21 -3.87
CA LEU A 159 -15.77 8.11 -3.31
C LEU A 159 -15.61 6.99 -4.36
N LEU A 160 -14.36 6.59 -4.58
CA LEU A 160 -14.03 5.42 -5.40
C LEU A 160 -13.17 4.46 -4.57
N PRO A 161 -13.78 3.43 -3.94
CA PRO A 161 -13.04 2.48 -3.13
C PRO A 161 -12.30 1.46 -3.99
N PHE A 162 -11.07 1.15 -3.59
CA PHE A 162 -10.19 0.14 -4.17
C PHE A 162 -9.91 -0.91 -3.09
N SER A 163 -9.86 -2.18 -3.50
CA SER A 163 -9.59 -3.31 -2.60
C SER A 163 -8.24 -3.95 -2.90
N HIS A 164 -7.75 -4.77 -1.96
CA HIS A 164 -6.62 -5.65 -2.21
C HIS A 164 -6.85 -6.54 -3.42
N HIS A 165 -5.77 -6.86 -4.14
CA HIS A 165 -5.85 -7.88 -5.18
C HIS A 165 -5.86 -9.27 -4.56
N PRO A 166 -6.65 -10.22 -5.10
CA PRO A 166 -6.58 -11.61 -4.69
C PRO A 166 -5.16 -12.17 -4.85
N ARG A 167 -4.73 -13.01 -3.91
CA ARG A 167 -3.40 -13.65 -3.95
C ARG A 167 -3.17 -14.40 -5.27
N SER A 168 -4.19 -15.10 -5.77
CA SER A 168 -4.15 -15.81 -7.04
C SER A 168 -3.81 -14.89 -8.22
N ARG A 169 -4.36 -13.67 -8.25
CA ARG A 169 -4.06 -12.69 -9.29
C ARG A 169 -2.63 -12.19 -9.20
N ILE A 170 -2.15 -11.88 -7.99
CA ILE A 170 -0.76 -11.43 -7.81
C ILE A 170 0.21 -12.54 -8.24
N LYS A 171 -0.04 -13.78 -7.81
CA LYS A 171 0.76 -14.95 -8.19
C LYS A 171 0.84 -15.10 -9.71
N GLN A 172 -0.31 -15.14 -10.39
CA GLN A 172 -0.37 -15.25 -11.86
C GLN A 172 0.43 -14.15 -12.56
N GLU A 173 0.35 -12.93 -12.03
CA GLU A 173 1.04 -11.81 -12.63
C GLU A 173 2.55 -11.82 -12.40
N LEU A 174 2.99 -12.28 -11.23
CA LEU A 174 4.42 -12.49 -10.94
C LEU A 174 5.01 -13.56 -11.87
N GLU A 175 4.30 -14.69 -12.05
CA GLU A 175 4.69 -15.75 -12.99
C GLU A 175 4.78 -15.20 -14.42
N ARG A 176 3.77 -14.43 -14.85
CA ARG A 176 3.67 -13.87 -16.21
C ARG A 176 4.74 -12.83 -16.52
N GLN A 177 5.00 -11.89 -15.61
CA GLN A 177 5.89 -10.76 -15.87
C GLN A 177 7.35 -11.04 -15.53
N LEU A 178 7.62 -11.84 -14.51
CA LEU A 178 8.98 -12.07 -14.01
C LEU A 178 9.51 -13.47 -14.35
N GLY A 179 8.65 -14.38 -14.82
CA GLY A 179 9.04 -15.75 -15.15
C GLY A 179 9.52 -16.56 -13.93
N ILE A 180 9.12 -16.17 -12.72
CA ILE A 180 9.51 -16.87 -11.49
C ILE A 180 8.68 -18.14 -11.28
N GLU A 181 9.23 -19.09 -10.52
CA GLU A 181 8.58 -20.35 -10.24
C GLU A 181 7.30 -20.19 -9.39
N SER A 182 6.32 -21.08 -9.60
CA SER A 182 5.02 -21.05 -8.91
C SER A 182 5.12 -21.07 -7.38
N ALA A 183 6.12 -21.75 -6.81
CA ALA A 183 6.37 -21.76 -5.37
C ALA A 183 6.85 -20.40 -4.85
N GLN A 184 7.78 -19.75 -5.56
CA GLN A 184 8.27 -18.41 -5.21
C GLN A 184 7.17 -17.36 -5.38
N ALA A 185 6.42 -17.43 -6.48
CA ALA A 185 5.30 -16.54 -6.75
C ALA A 185 4.21 -16.66 -5.67
N HIS A 186 3.96 -17.86 -5.15
CA HIS A 186 3.03 -18.09 -4.05
C HIS A 186 3.46 -17.36 -2.77
N VAL A 187 4.71 -17.53 -2.34
CA VAL A 187 5.26 -16.87 -1.14
C VAL A 187 5.19 -15.35 -1.29
N LEU A 188 5.66 -14.81 -2.41
CA LEU A 188 5.62 -13.37 -2.68
C LEU A 188 4.20 -12.84 -2.69
N ALA A 189 3.27 -13.49 -3.40
CA ALA A 189 1.87 -13.05 -3.47
C ALA A 189 1.19 -13.05 -2.09
N ALA A 190 1.49 -14.04 -1.26
CA ALA A 190 0.93 -14.16 0.08
C ALA A 190 1.47 -13.09 1.05
N LEU A 191 2.78 -12.83 1.05
CA LEU A 191 3.45 -11.83 1.90
C LEU A 191 3.28 -10.39 1.40
N SER A 192 2.81 -10.22 0.16
CA SER A 192 2.53 -8.90 -0.41
C SER A 192 1.25 -8.24 0.11
N ALA A 193 0.45 -8.94 0.92
CA ALA A 193 -0.82 -8.45 1.46
C ALA A 193 -1.71 -7.78 0.39
N GLY A 194 -1.79 -8.36 -0.82
CA GLY A 194 -2.62 -7.82 -1.90
C GLY A 194 -2.07 -6.57 -2.63
N SER A 195 -0.85 -6.15 -2.32
CA SER A 195 -0.16 -5.00 -2.92
C SER A 195 0.77 -5.41 -4.06
N PHE A 196 0.52 -4.89 -5.27
CA PHE A 196 1.43 -5.11 -6.41
C PHE A 196 2.76 -4.39 -6.22
N LYS A 197 2.77 -3.20 -5.61
CA LYS A 197 4.00 -2.47 -5.31
C LYS A 197 4.96 -3.31 -4.48
N LYS A 198 4.42 -4.02 -3.50
CA LYS A 198 5.17 -4.91 -2.61
C LYS A 198 5.61 -6.19 -3.33
N ALA A 199 4.68 -6.83 -4.06
CA ALA A 199 4.96 -8.05 -4.80
C ALA A 199 6.06 -7.90 -5.86
N PHE A 200 6.05 -6.77 -6.58
CA PHE A 200 7.03 -6.47 -7.62
C PHE A 200 8.26 -5.72 -7.10
N GLY A 201 8.29 -5.34 -5.82
CA GLY A 201 9.31 -4.50 -5.20
C GLY A 201 10.68 -5.18 -5.04
N SER A 202 11.58 -4.48 -4.36
CA SER A 202 12.97 -4.90 -4.10
C SER A 202 13.09 -6.00 -3.04
N ASP A 203 12.07 -6.23 -2.23
CA ASP A 203 12.15 -7.06 -1.03
C ASP A 203 12.08 -8.58 -1.32
N ARG A 204 12.30 -8.97 -2.57
CA ARG A 204 12.28 -10.39 -2.99
C ARG A 204 13.35 -11.20 -2.30
N GLU A 205 14.55 -10.63 -2.14
CA GLU A 205 15.65 -11.27 -1.43
C GLU A 205 15.26 -11.57 0.02
N LEU A 206 14.60 -10.62 0.69
CA LEU A 206 14.08 -10.79 2.05
C LEU A 206 13.08 -11.98 2.11
N TYR A 207 12.13 -12.04 1.18
CA TYR A 207 11.09 -13.07 1.19
C TYR A 207 11.54 -14.45 0.74
N LEU A 208 12.45 -14.53 -0.24
CA LEU A 208 12.86 -15.79 -0.84
C LEU A 208 14.12 -16.36 -0.18
N GLU A 209 15.08 -15.52 0.15
CA GLU A 209 16.42 -15.96 0.60
C GLU A 209 16.61 -15.80 2.12
N GLN A 210 16.24 -14.65 2.68
CA GLN A 210 16.49 -14.36 4.10
C GLN A 210 15.41 -14.94 5.04
N ARG A 211 14.14 -15.03 4.59
CA ARG A 211 13.01 -15.57 5.36
C ARG A 211 13.29 -16.92 6.02
N PRO A 212 13.82 -17.96 5.33
CA PRO A 212 14.11 -19.24 5.97
C PRO A 212 15.10 -19.12 7.14
N ALA A 213 16.11 -18.25 7.02
CA ALA A 213 17.09 -17.99 8.08
C ALA A 213 16.45 -17.24 9.25
N LEU A 214 15.66 -16.20 8.99
CA LEU A 214 14.91 -15.46 10.02
C LEU A 214 14.00 -16.39 10.82
N LEU A 215 13.22 -17.24 10.14
CA LEU A 215 12.34 -18.20 10.80
C LEU A 215 13.12 -19.31 11.51
N LYS A 216 14.30 -19.67 11.04
CA LYS A 216 15.20 -20.60 11.75
C LYS A 216 15.66 -20.01 13.08
N THR A 217 16.11 -18.76 13.09
CA THR A 217 16.52 -18.07 14.33
C THR A 217 15.33 -17.92 15.27
N LEU A 218 14.20 -17.41 14.78
CA LEU A 218 12.98 -17.20 15.57
C LEU A 218 12.53 -18.48 16.30
N THR A 219 12.44 -19.59 15.57
CA THR A 219 11.97 -20.89 16.12
C THR A 219 13.01 -21.59 17.00
N GLY A 220 14.24 -21.08 17.05
CA GLY A 220 15.31 -21.56 17.92
C GLY A 220 15.43 -20.78 19.23
N LEU A 221 14.70 -19.67 19.39
CA LEU A 221 14.71 -18.88 20.62
C LEU A 221 14.06 -19.65 21.77
N SER A 222 14.54 -19.40 22.99
CA SER A 222 14.04 -20.01 24.21
C SER A 222 14.24 -19.06 25.38
N THR A 223 13.28 -19.01 26.30
CA THR A 223 13.39 -18.26 27.57
C THR A 223 14.54 -18.74 28.46
N GLY A 224 15.12 -19.92 28.20
CA GLY A 224 16.29 -20.43 28.93
C GLY A 224 17.60 -19.72 28.61
N SER A 225 17.67 -18.93 27.52
CA SER A 225 18.87 -18.14 27.18
C SER A 225 18.48 -16.78 26.60
N ILE A 226 18.77 -15.72 27.35
CA ILE A 226 18.36 -14.36 26.97
C ILE A 226 19.28 -13.72 25.92
N LEU A 227 20.56 -14.08 25.87
CA LEU A 227 21.52 -13.45 24.97
C LEU A 227 21.13 -13.58 23.49
N PRO A 228 20.75 -14.76 22.96
CA PRO A 228 20.30 -14.89 21.57
C PRO A 228 19.06 -14.06 21.24
N ILE A 229 18.19 -13.81 22.24
CA ILE A 229 17.00 -12.97 22.07
C ILE A 229 17.41 -11.51 21.87
N LEU A 230 18.34 -11.01 22.70
CA LEU A 230 18.82 -9.64 22.62
C LEU A 230 19.62 -9.40 21.33
N ASP A 231 20.52 -10.32 20.96
CA ASP A 231 21.32 -10.22 19.73
C ASP A 231 20.40 -10.18 18.49
N PHE A 232 19.37 -11.03 18.46
CA PHE A 232 18.42 -11.03 17.35
C PHE A 232 17.55 -9.77 17.35
N ALA A 233 17.14 -9.26 18.52
CA ALA A 233 16.41 -7.99 18.62
C ALA A 233 17.21 -6.81 18.05
N GLU A 234 18.51 -6.74 18.36
CA GLU A 234 19.41 -5.72 17.83
C GLU A 234 19.53 -5.82 16.31
N GLN A 235 19.74 -7.03 15.78
CA GLN A 235 19.81 -7.28 14.34
C GLN A 235 18.52 -6.82 13.63
N LEU A 236 17.35 -7.14 14.18
CA LEU A 236 16.07 -6.73 13.62
C LEU A 236 15.86 -5.21 13.70
N ALA A 237 16.27 -4.59 14.80
CA ALA A 237 16.10 -3.16 15.01
C ALA A 237 17.01 -2.30 14.12
N ALA A 238 18.13 -2.85 13.64
CA ALA A 238 19.09 -2.17 12.78
C ALA A 238 18.45 -1.70 11.45
N ASP A 239 17.66 -2.55 10.81
CA ASP A 239 17.00 -2.22 9.54
C ASP A 239 15.55 -1.74 9.74
N LYS A 240 15.38 -0.40 9.78
CA LYS A 240 14.05 0.22 9.88
C LYS A 240 13.13 -0.14 8.71
N ALA A 241 13.69 -0.29 7.51
CA ALA A 241 12.92 -0.43 6.29
C ALA A 241 12.37 -1.84 6.15
N ALA A 242 13.18 -2.86 6.47
CA ALA A 242 12.77 -4.26 6.40
C ALA A 242 11.90 -4.72 7.58
N LEU A 243 11.96 -4.04 8.73
CA LEU A 243 11.30 -4.49 9.95
C LEU A 243 9.79 -4.77 9.81
N PRO A 244 8.98 -3.91 9.16
CA PRO A 244 7.56 -4.20 8.94
C PRO A 244 7.32 -5.51 8.18
N ASP A 245 8.18 -5.82 7.21
CA ASP A 245 8.08 -7.04 6.39
C ASP A 245 8.52 -8.28 7.15
N ILE A 246 9.52 -8.15 8.02
CA ILE A 246 9.95 -9.23 8.93
C ILE A 246 8.82 -9.59 9.90
N LEU A 247 8.12 -8.60 10.46
CA LEU A 247 6.97 -8.86 11.34
C LEU A 247 5.83 -9.56 10.58
N GLU A 248 5.60 -9.23 9.31
CA GLU A 248 4.63 -9.93 8.47
C GLU A 248 5.05 -11.38 8.16
N ILE A 249 6.34 -11.63 7.96
CA ILE A 249 6.89 -12.99 7.84
C ILE A 249 6.60 -13.79 9.12
N PHE A 250 6.88 -13.23 10.29
CA PHE A 250 6.64 -13.89 11.58
C PHE A 250 5.15 -14.17 11.81
N GLN A 251 4.29 -13.20 11.50
CA GLN A 251 2.85 -13.34 11.60
C GLN A 251 2.32 -14.42 10.65
N ALA A 252 2.80 -14.47 9.40
CA ALA A 252 2.43 -15.49 8.44
C ALA A 252 2.84 -16.89 8.90
N PHE A 253 4.04 -17.03 9.49
CA PHE A 253 4.54 -18.30 10.01
C PHE A 253 3.70 -18.83 11.19
N TYR A 254 3.41 -18.00 12.19
CA TYR A 254 2.56 -18.43 13.31
C TYR A 254 1.11 -18.66 12.90
N ARG A 255 0.59 -17.92 11.91
CA ARG A 255 -0.70 -18.22 11.28
C ARG A 255 -0.71 -19.61 10.66
N ASP A 256 0.29 -19.96 9.84
CA ASP A 256 0.34 -21.29 9.22
C ASP A 256 0.48 -22.40 10.27
N THR A 257 1.22 -22.15 11.35
CA THR A 257 1.34 -23.07 12.50
C THR A 257 -0.01 -23.28 13.20
N LEU A 258 -0.80 -22.22 13.36
CA LEU A 258 -2.14 -22.30 13.93
C LEU A 258 -3.09 -23.07 13.00
N LEU A 259 -3.03 -22.82 11.69
CA LEU A 259 -3.82 -23.55 10.69
C LEU A 259 -3.48 -25.05 10.67
N GLN A 260 -2.19 -25.39 10.80
CA GLN A 260 -1.72 -26.77 10.92
C GLN A 260 -2.30 -27.47 12.16
N LEU A 261 -2.36 -26.80 13.32
CA LEU A 261 -2.99 -27.37 14.53
C LEU A 261 -4.49 -27.61 14.35
N HIS A 262 -5.16 -26.80 13.55
CA HIS A 262 -6.59 -26.98 13.22
C HIS A 262 -6.84 -27.99 12.09
N GLY A 263 -5.79 -28.65 11.56
CA GLY A 263 -5.94 -29.63 10.48
C GLY A 263 -6.43 -29.05 9.16
N ARG A 264 -6.15 -27.76 8.91
CA ARG A 264 -6.49 -27.09 7.65
C ARG A 264 -5.58 -27.58 6.52
N ASP A 265 -6.04 -27.45 5.29
CA ASP A 265 -5.26 -27.86 4.13
C ASP A 265 -4.01 -26.98 3.99
N SER A 266 -2.89 -27.63 3.67
CA SER A 266 -1.61 -26.98 3.37
C SER A 266 -1.72 -25.98 2.23
N GLU A 267 -2.67 -26.13 1.30
CA GLU A 267 -2.91 -25.15 0.22
C GLU A 267 -3.25 -23.74 0.75
N GLU A 268 -3.74 -23.61 1.99
CA GLU A 268 -4.00 -22.32 2.63
C GLU A 268 -2.74 -21.65 3.23
N PHE A 269 -1.62 -22.37 3.29
CA PHE A 269 -0.40 -21.96 3.98
C PHE A 269 0.44 -21.05 3.10
N VAL A 270 1.10 -20.08 3.72
CA VAL A 270 2.05 -19.19 3.05
C VAL A 270 3.40 -19.89 2.86
N ASN A 271 3.88 -20.55 3.92
CA ASN A 271 5.22 -21.11 3.99
C ASN A 271 5.22 -22.61 3.64
N LEU A 272 4.67 -22.95 2.47
CA LEU A 272 4.63 -24.32 1.95
C LEU A 272 6.02 -24.97 1.84
N ASP A 273 7.03 -24.17 1.53
CA ASP A 273 8.43 -24.59 1.47
C ASP A 273 9.04 -24.91 2.84
N LEU A 274 8.35 -24.57 3.94
CA LEU A 274 8.78 -24.78 5.32
C LEU A 274 7.82 -25.68 6.11
N LEU A 275 7.03 -26.53 5.44
CA LEU A 275 6.03 -27.42 6.08
C LEU A 275 6.59 -28.27 7.21
N GLU A 276 7.76 -28.88 7.03
CA GLU A 276 8.39 -29.69 8.08
C GLU A 276 8.74 -28.87 9.33
N LYS A 277 9.13 -27.60 9.15
CA LYS A 277 9.37 -26.69 10.26
C LYS A 277 8.06 -26.30 10.94
N ILE A 278 7.00 -25.98 10.16
CA ILE A 278 5.67 -25.70 10.70
C ILE A 278 5.18 -26.86 11.56
N ARG A 279 5.25 -28.11 11.06
CA ARG A 279 4.83 -29.32 11.79
C ARG A 279 5.59 -29.48 13.11
N ARG A 280 6.92 -29.28 13.10
CA ARG A 280 7.74 -29.38 14.31
C ARG A 280 7.38 -28.34 15.37
N VAL A 281 7.09 -27.10 14.95
CA VAL A 281 6.68 -26.03 15.87
C VAL A 281 5.26 -26.29 16.37
N ALA A 282 4.33 -26.63 15.48
CA ALA A 282 2.96 -26.98 15.85
C ALA A 282 2.91 -28.07 16.93
N ASN A 283 3.76 -29.09 16.85
CA ASN A 283 3.82 -30.17 17.85
C ASN A 283 4.29 -29.74 19.25
N ARG A 284 4.88 -28.54 19.39
CA ARG A 284 5.40 -28.01 20.67
C ARG A 284 4.56 -26.85 21.20
N GLU A 285 3.55 -26.42 20.45
CA GLU A 285 2.77 -25.22 20.73
C GLU A 285 1.31 -25.57 21.03
N THR A 286 0.62 -24.66 21.70
CA THR A 286 -0.83 -24.74 21.90
C THR A 286 -1.53 -23.63 21.13
N ILE A 287 -2.83 -23.79 20.88
CA ILE A 287 -3.65 -22.73 20.26
C ILE A 287 -3.55 -21.42 21.06
N GLY A 288 -3.62 -21.51 22.40
CA GLY A 288 -3.49 -20.34 23.28
C GLY A 288 -2.14 -19.62 23.09
N SER A 289 -1.04 -20.38 23.17
CA SER A 289 0.31 -19.85 22.93
C SER A 289 0.44 -19.14 21.57
N LEU A 290 -0.05 -19.76 20.48
CA LEU A 290 0.01 -19.15 19.16
C LEU A 290 -0.84 -17.88 19.04
N LEU A 291 -2.01 -17.83 19.68
CA LEU A 291 -2.83 -16.63 19.73
C LEU A 291 -2.13 -15.50 20.50
N ASP A 292 -1.48 -15.82 21.61
CA ASP A 292 -0.69 -14.85 22.38
C ASP A 292 0.49 -14.31 21.57
N LYS A 293 1.19 -15.17 20.82
CA LYS A 293 2.27 -14.78 19.91
C LYS A 293 1.79 -13.86 18.77
N LEU A 294 0.64 -14.18 18.17
CA LEU A 294 0.01 -13.34 17.15
C LEU A 294 -0.46 -11.99 17.72
N ALA A 295 -0.96 -11.97 18.95
CA ALA A 295 -1.34 -10.75 19.65
C ALA A 295 -0.11 -9.88 19.96
N ALA A 296 0.99 -10.49 20.42
CA ALA A 296 2.25 -9.79 20.68
C ALA A 296 2.83 -9.15 19.41
N LEU A 297 2.79 -9.85 18.26
CA LEU A 297 3.18 -9.29 16.96
C LEU A 297 2.33 -8.07 16.56
N THR A 298 1.01 -8.16 16.78
CA THR A 298 0.08 -7.06 16.49
C THR A 298 0.36 -5.84 17.38
N GLU A 299 0.66 -6.06 18.66
CA GLU A 299 1.00 -4.99 19.59
C GLU A 299 2.35 -4.34 19.24
N ALA A 300 3.37 -5.14 18.94
CA ALA A 300 4.68 -4.65 18.54
C ALA A 300 4.58 -3.74 17.29
N ARG A 301 3.78 -4.13 16.28
CA ARG A 301 3.53 -3.29 15.10
C ARG A 301 2.91 -1.95 15.49
N ARG A 302 1.94 -1.93 16.40
CA ARG A 302 1.31 -0.70 16.90
C ARG A 302 2.31 0.20 17.65
N HIS A 303 3.22 -0.38 18.43
CA HIS A 303 4.27 0.38 19.10
C HIS A 303 5.24 1.03 18.11
N LEU A 304 5.64 0.30 17.06
CA LEU A 304 6.49 0.84 16.01
C LEU A 304 5.80 1.98 15.24
N ASP A 305 4.51 1.86 14.95
CA ASP A 305 3.72 2.94 14.32
C ASP A 305 3.65 4.21 15.19
N ARG A 306 3.80 4.06 16.51
CA ARG A 306 3.83 5.16 17.50
C ARG A 306 5.25 5.66 17.79
N ASN A 307 6.24 5.27 17.00
CA ASN A 307 7.66 5.67 17.15
C ASN A 307 8.26 5.29 18.52
N VAL A 308 7.86 4.16 19.10
CA VAL A 308 8.55 3.59 20.27
C VAL A 308 9.97 3.15 19.89
N ASN A 309 10.89 3.07 20.86
CA ASN A 309 12.25 2.56 20.64
C ASN A 309 12.18 1.15 20.02
N ARG A 310 12.75 1.01 18.80
CA ARG A 310 12.68 -0.21 17.98
C ARG A 310 13.32 -1.41 18.66
N GLN A 311 14.50 -1.22 19.24
CA GLN A 311 15.23 -2.28 19.91
C GLN A 311 14.43 -2.82 21.10
N LEU A 312 13.98 -1.93 21.98
CA LEU A 312 13.15 -2.31 23.12
C LEU A 312 11.86 -3.02 22.70
N ALA A 313 11.20 -2.52 21.64
CA ALA A 313 10.00 -3.16 21.11
C ALA A 313 10.27 -4.59 20.59
N MET A 314 11.44 -4.82 19.96
CA MET A 314 11.83 -6.15 19.48
C MET A 314 12.24 -7.08 20.62
N GLU A 315 12.95 -6.58 21.63
CA GLU A 315 13.31 -7.38 22.81
C GLU A 315 12.04 -7.90 23.52
N VAL A 316 11.08 -7.02 23.79
CA VAL A 316 9.79 -7.40 24.41
C VAL A 316 9.02 -8.39 23.54
N LEU A 317 8.95 -8.14 22.22
CA LEU A 317 8.29 -9.04 21.30
C LEU A 317 8.93 -10.43 21.33
N LEU A 318 10.25 -10.52 21.14
CA LEU A 318 10.95 -11.79 21.05
C LEU A 318 10.92 -12.58 22.36
N LEU A 319 10.86 -11.91 23.51
CA LEU A 319 10.61 -12.56 24.81
C LEU A 319 9.23 -13.24 24.85
N HIS A 320 8.19 -12.58 24.34
CA HIS A 320 6.85 -13.21 24.22
C HIS A 320 6.82 -14.33 23.18
N LEU A 321 7.57 -14.22 22.09
CA LEU A 321 7.61 -15.25 21.04
C LEU A 321 8.42 -16.49 21.47
N ALA A 322 9.38 -16.34 22.38
CA ALA A 322 10.21 -17.41 22.91
C ALA A 322 9.59 -18.15 24.10
N ALA A 323 8.55 -17.58 24.73
CA ALA A 323 7.75 -18.22 25.77
C ALA A 323 6.90 -19.35 25.19
#